data_AF-A0A350T4K0-F1
#
_entry.id   AF-A0A350T4K0-F1
#
_cell.length_a   1.000
_cell.length_b   1.000
_cell.length_c   1.000
_cell.angle_alpha   90.00
_cell.angle_beta   90.00
_cell.angle_gamma   90.00
#
_symmetry.space_group_name_H-M   'P 1'
#
loop_
_entity.id
_entity.type
_entity.pdbx_description
1 polymer ?
#
loop_
_entity_poly.entity_id
_entity_poly.type
_entity_poly.pdbx_seq_one_letter_code
_entity_poly.pdbx_strand_id
1 'polypeptide(L)' 'LSFLGLGIQPPTPSWGYMLQESQAFMFSWSDLWLPTLPGLAIFITALSINFVGDGLRDVMDPHQRAAL' A
#
# COMPACT_ATOMS: atom_id res chain seq x y z
N LEU A 1 -2.11 9.66 2.19
CA LEU A 1 -2.87 10.89 2.46
C LEU A 1 -4.23 10.93 1.76
N SER A 2 -4.36 10.58 0.47
CA SER A 2 -5.66 10.66 -0.24
C SER A 2 -6.79 9.85 0.40
N PHE A 3 -6.49 8.67 0.94
CA PHE A 3 -7.48 7.87 1.67
C PHE A 3 -8.04 8.59 2.92
N LEU A 4 -7.21 9.38 3.61
CA LEU A 4 -7.58 10.17 4.78
C LEU A 4 -8.26 11.51 4.41
N GLY A 5 -8.58 11.74 3.14
CA GLY A 5 -9.21 12.97 2.66
C GLY A 5 -8.26 14.16 2.45
N LEU A 6 -6.96 13.96 2.67
CA LEU A 6 -5.93 15.00 2.57
C LEU A 6 -5.07 14.87 1.30
N GLY A 7 -5.61 14.28 0.24
CA GLY A 7 -4.85 14.02 -0.98
C GLY A 7 -5.51 14.55 -2.23
N ILE A 8 -5.21 13.89 -3.35
CA ILE A 8 -5.56 14.37 -4.68
C ILE A 8 -7.09 14.41 -4.84
N GLN A 9 -7.61 15.59 -5.15
CA GLN A 9 -9.03 15.80 -5.41
C GLN A 9 -9.39 15.31 -6.82
N PRO A 10 -10.64 14.86 -7.06
CA PRO A 10 -11.16 14.60 -8.40
C PRO A 10 -10.88 15.79 -9.34
N PRO A 11 -10.57 15.56 -10.63
CA PRO A 11 -10.78 14.34 -11.42
C PRO A 11 -9.57 13.39 -11.48
N THR A 12 -8.49 13.68 -10.76
CA THR A 12 -7.25 12.91 -10.92
C THR A 12 -7.35 11.59 -10.16
N PRO A 13 -7.20 10.43 -10.83
CA PRO A 13 -7.30 9.14 -10.16
C PRO A 13 -6.12 8.92 -9.22
N SER A 14 -6.41 8.51 -7.98
CA SER A 14 -5.40 8.05 -7.04
C SER A 14 -5.90 6.81 -6.30
N TRP A 15 -5.03 5.80 -6.08
CA TRP A 15 -5.44 4.55 -5.43
C TRP A 15 -6.05 4.75 -4.04
N GLY A 16 -5.53 5.72 -3.27
CA GLY A 16 -6.09 6.05 -1.96
C GLY A 16 -7.49 6.67 -2.02
N TYR A 17 -7.77 7.49 -3.04
CA TYR A 17 -9.11 8.03 -3.26
C TYR A 17 -10.08 6.96 -3.78
N MET A 18 -9.64 6.12 -4.72
CA MET A 18 -10.43 4.98 -5.21
C MET A 18 -10.82 4.04 -4.06
N LEU A 19 -9.90 3.78 -3.13
CA LEU A 19 -10.18 2.98 -1.94
C LEU A 19 -11.19 3.68 -1.01
N GLN A 20 -11.10 5.00 -0.84
CA GLN A 20 -12.06 5.79 -0.06
C GLN A 20 -13.47 5.74 -0.67
N GLU A 21 -13.61 5.86 -1.98
CA GLU A 21 -14.88 5.80 -2.70
C GLU A 21 -15.48 4.40 -2.66
N SER A 22 -14.63 3.38 -2.75
CA SER A 22 -15.04 1.97 -2.69
C SER A 22 -15.60 1.51 -1.34
N GLN A 23 -15.52 2.35 -0.28
CA GLN A 23 -16.05 2.02 1.05
C GLN A 23 -17.55 1.69 1.00
N ALA A 24 -18.30 2.38 0.15
CA ALA A 24 -19.74 2.13 -0.03
C ALA A 24 -20.06 0.75 -0.63
N PHE A 25 -19.08 0.12 -1.29
CA PHE A 25 -19.23 -1.13 -2.02
C PHE A 25 -18.56 -2.33 -1.30
N MET A 26 -17.93 -2.12 -0.13
CA MET A 26 -17.21 -3.19 0.57
C MET A 26 -18.07 -4.38 0.97
N PHE A 27 -19.37 -4.17 1.22
CA PHE A 27 -20.30 -5.22 1.60
C PHE A 27 -21.14 -5.74 0.43
N SER A 28 -20.90 -5.22 -0.78
CA SER A 28 -21.58 -5.65 -2.01
C SER A 28 -20.77 -6.76 -2.67
N TRP A 29 -21.31 -7.98 -2.65
CA TRP A 29 -20.65 -9.16 -3.22
C TRP A 29 -20.33 -9.03 -4.73
N SER A 30 -21.14 -8.25 -5.47
CA SER A 30 -20.94 -7.96 -6.90
C SER A 30 -19.74 -7.05 -7.18
N ASP A 31 -19.38 -6.19 -6.23
CA ASP A 31 -18.52 -5.03 -6.47
C ASP A 31 -17.22 -5.07 -5.67
N LEU A 32 -16.89 -6.25 -5.11
CA LEU A 32 -15.70 -6.47 -4.30
C LEU A 32 -14.39 -6.11 -5.03
N TRP A 33 -14.40 -6.11 -6.36
CA TRP A 33 -13.28 -5.71 -7.22
C TRP A 33 -12.91 -4.22 -7.07
N LEU A 34 -13.88 -3.34 -6.75
CA LEU A 34 -13.68 -1.90 -6.56
C LEU A 34 -12.72 -1.59 -5.39
N PRO A 35 -12.88 -2.15 -4.18
CA PRO A 35 -11.93 -1.96 -3.09
C PRO A 35 -10.67 -2.82 -3.23
N THR A 36 -10.76 -4.04 -3.77
CA THR A 36 -9.61 -4.97 -3.78
C THR A 36 -8.48 -4.53 -4.71
N LEU A 37 -8.78 -4.00 -5.90
CA LEU A 37 -7.73 -3.56 -6.83
C LEU A 37 -6.81 -2.46 -6.26
N PRO A 38 -7.34 -1.29 -5.84
CA PRO A 38 -6.49 -0.24 -5.26
C PRO A 38 -5.90 -0.68 -3.90
N GLY A 39 -6.63 -1.48 -3.11
CA GLY A 39 -6.12 -2.02 -1.86
C GLY A 39 -4.90 -2.93 -2.05
N LEU A 40 -4.97 -3.83 -3.03
CA LEU A 40 -3.88 -4.76 -3.35
C LEU A 40 -2.66 -4.02 -3.92
N ALA A 41 -2.88 -3.02 -4.78
CA ALA A 41 -1.79 -2.19 -5.31
C ALA A 41 -1.01 -1.49 -4.19
N ILE A 42 -1.71 -0.90 -3.21
CA ILE A 42 -1.10 -0.27 -2.04
C ILE A 42 -0.37 -1.32 -1.18
N PHE A 43 -1.00 -2.48 -0.94
CA PHE A 43 -0.41 -3.56 -0.15
C PHE A 43 0.90 -4.07 -0.75
N ILE A 44 0.92 -4.38 -2.05
CA ILE A 44 2.13 -4.85 -2.75
C ILE A 44 3.22 -3.78 -2.69
N THR A 45 2.87 -2.52 -2.97
CA THR A 45 3.82 -1.41 -2.92
C THR A 45 4.44 -1.26 -1.53
N ALA A 46 3.62 -1.33 -0.49
CA ALA A 46 4.08 -1.26 0.89
C ALA A 46 5.00 -2.45 1.23
N LEU A 47 4.63 -3.67 0.85
CA LEU A 47 5.47 -4.86 1.05
C LEU A 47 6.81 -4.74 0.34
N SER A 48 6.82 -4.32 -0.92
CA SER A 48 8.06 -4.13 -1.68
C SER A 48 8.99 -3.13 -1.00
N ILE A 49 8.44 -2.01 -0.51
CA ILE A 49 9.24 -1.02 0.23
C ILE A 49 9.77 -1.61 1.54
N ASN A 50 8.96 -2.37 2.29
CA ASN A 50 9.42 -3.03 3.51
C ASN A 50 10.56 -4.02 3.23
N PHE A 51 10.41 -4.90 2.23
CA PHE A 51 11.44 -5.87 1.89
C PHE A 51 12.72 -5.24 1.35
N VAL A 52 12.62 -4.17 0.56
CA VAL A 52 13.80 -3.41 0.11
C VAL A 52 14.49 -2.75 1.31
N GLY A 53 13.73 -2.20 2.25
CA GLY A 53 14.26 -1.63 3.49
C GLY A 53 14.96 -2.67 4.35
N ASP A 54 14.37 -3.85 4.51
CA ASP A 54 14.96 -4.97 5.25
C ASP A 54 16.23 -5.48 4.58
N GLY A 55 16.23 -5.66 3.25
CA GLY A 55 17.43 -6.06 2.50
C GLY A 55 18.54 -5.01 2.56
N LEU A 56 18.20 -3.72 2.51
CA LEU A 56 19.17 -2.64 2.68
C LEU A 56 19.75 -2.63 4.10
N ARG A 57 18.90 -2.82 5.12
CA ARG A 57 19.33 -2.95 6.52
C ARG A 57 20.28 -4.12 6.71
N ASP A 58 19.95 -5.28 6.13
CA ASP A 58 20.75 -6.50 6.20
C ASP A 58 22.17 -6.28 5.67
N VAL A 59 22.29 -5.61 4.51
CA VAL A 59 23.59 -5.27 3.90
C VAL A 59 24.36 -4.23 4.72
N MET A 60 23.66 -3.31 5.38
CA MET A 60 24.26 -2.23 6.16
C MET A 60 24.57 -2.62 7.62
N ASP A 61 24.05 -3.72 8.15
CA ASP A 61 24.27 -4.15 9.52
C ASP A 61 25.64 -4.86 9.67
N PRO A 62 26.64 -4.23 10.30
CA PRO A 62 27.98 -4.80 10.43
C PRO A 62 28.04 -5.92 11.49
N HIS A 63 26.99 -6.10 12.31
CA HIS A 63 27.01 -7.03 13.45
C HIS A 63 26.76 -8.49 13.05
N GLN A 64 26.29 -8.75 11.83
CA GLN A 64 26.16 -10.14 11.34
C GLN A 64 27.50 -10.85 11.11
N ARG A 65 28.60 -10.09 10.95
CA ARG A 65 29.94 -10.63 10.71
C ARG A 65 30.73 -10.98 11.97
N ALA A 66 30.27 -10.56 13.16
CA ALA A 66 31.03 -10.71 14.41
C ALA A 66 30.77 -12.04 15.16
N ALA A 67 29.93 -12.93 14.62
CA ALA A 67 29.53 -14.19 15.26
C ALA A 67 30.21 -15.45 14.67
N LEU A 68 31.24 -15.30 13.85
CA LEU A 68 32.11 -16.38 13.34
C LEU A 68 33.54 -16.16 13.83
#